data_AF-A0A1L5PKV1-F1
#
_entry.id   AF-A0A1L5PKV1-F1
#
_cell.length_a   1.000
_cell.length_b   1.000
_cell.length_c   1.000
_cell.angle_alpha   90.00
_cell.angle_beta   90.00
_cell.angle_gamma   90.00
#
_symmetry.space_group_name_H-M   'P 1'
#
loop_
_entity.id
_entity.type
_entity.pdbx_description
1 polymer ?
#
loop_
_entity_poly.entity_id
_entity_poly.type
_entity_poly.pdbx_seq_one_letter_code
_entity_poly.pdbx_strand_id
1 'polypeptide(L)'
;MKTTNSKPVRAERLPMPDIPGLTADHEVDVVGLGGEDLDTYIKYDGMVENDEIHVRWVGANPAGEPFDDIEQIIPVRSPGPQGQLVQISNRILSDTLGGTAYYSYYINGDEQNESLRVFCNIGLLPPVEPALSVPLILESHNRVIAVSELDGSGANIWIAPYQSMGEGDTVTLCAEIHDEDGYPMPPVPTKYTYVLEKDDVGKVLRFRVPKSKFRVGGRAQFYYLLKLDGHTDELRSSSQDFEIRDNYPAWKDDEALLAPPKIDNYDSGPLDPERFSQGLTVRIRQAVGVKAGDVALLYWWSGEVDSTQVQSMHLDASSVEGSEMQFVIPPDLVLASVDLEVSLFYQIARQGRAVTSQRLQVKVAKSRIWGLPTVVGANAETDGAVIPASQVTFGMLVDVPEEFELRPGESLSVNADGDPVRGKSIVLEHEPDNPRRFRVPTTALGANLGRNDADTSKRFPVRYLVDGTLDSPALELRIQPLPREKYSMIRCPEVEGSGLSISKLAGRNATLLLRRWTFIAEGQPLTISLRGLAKDESPYAFTLRAGQPVSSEEIEKIDFILPLPLDELKKLKTPSQLFIEVSVRFDDVLETPFPTLDFEIRA
;
A
#
# COMPACT_ATOMS: atom_id res chain seq x y z
N MET A 1 41.50 22.56 -59.62
CA MET A 1 40.38 22.22 -60.54
C MET A 1 39.96 20.80 -60.21
N LYS A 2 38.65 20.54 -60.17
CA LYS A 2 37.93 19.50 -59.43
C LYS A 2 38.47 18.06 -59.62
N THR A 3 38.72 17.39 -58.50
CA THR A 3 38.73 15.93 -58.35
C THR A 3 37.28 15.45 -58.19
N THR A 4 36.74 14.74 -59.18
CA THR A 4 35.45 14.03 -59.05
C THR A 4 35.72 12.55 -58.77
N ASN A 5 35.56 12.19 -57.50
CA ASN A 5 35.33 10.83 -57.03
C ASN A 5 34.03 10.32 -57.68
N SER A 6 34.12 9.38 -58.62
CA SER A 6 32.98 8.55 -59.01
C SER A 6 32.76 7.52 -57.90
N LYS A 7 31.80 7.79 -57.01
CA LYS A 7 31.21 6.76 -56.14
C LYS A 7 30.70 5.62 -57.03
N PRO A 8 30.86 4.34 -56.62
CA PRO A 8 30.19 3.25 -57.31
C PRO A 8 28.67 3.46 -57.18
N VAL A 9 27.97 3.38 -58.32
CA VAL A 9 26.51 3.33 -58.35
C VAL A 9 26.11 2.09 -57.56
N ARG A 10 25.47 2.30 -56.41
CA ARG A 10 24.89 1.24 -55.59
C ARG A 10 23.79 0.60 -56.44
N ALA A 11 23.89 -0.70 -56.75
CA ALA A 11 22.79 -1.42 -57.39
C ALA A 11 21.51 -1.15 -56.58
N GLU A 12 20.45 -0.68 -57.25
CA GLU A 12 19.16 -0.50 -56.61
C GLU A 12 18.68 -1.88 -56.15
N ARG A 13 18.39 -1.98 -54.86
CA ARG A 13 17.98 -3.24 -54.23
C ARG A 13 16.59 -3.62 -54.74
N LEU A 14 16.38 -4.89 -55.06
CA LEU A 14 15.09 -5.36 -55.57
C LEU A 14 13.94 -5.05 -54.57
N PRO A 15 12.79 -4.54 -55.05
CA PRO A 15 11.67 -4.16 -54.20
C PRO A 15 11.01 -5.38 -53.54
N MET A 16 10.22 -5.15 -52.49
CA MET A 16 9.44 -6.20 -51.82
C MET A 16 8.43 -6.85 -52.78
N PRO A 17 8.13 -8.15 -52.66
CA PRO A 17 6.91 -8.73 -53.22
C PRO A 17 5.66 -7.98 -52.76
N ASP A 18 4.62 -7.99 -53.60
CA ASP A 18 3.30 -7.45 -53.31
C ASP A 18 2.34 -8.58 -52.94
N ILE A 19 1.62 -8.41 -51.82
CA ILE A 19 0.58 -9.33 -51.34
C ILE A 19 -0.71 -8.50 -51.22
N PRO A 20 -1.56 -8.45 -52.27
CA PRO A 20 -2.70 -7.54 -52.30
C PRO A 20 -3.73 -7.74 -51.17
N GLY A 21 -3.82 -8.94 -50.62
CA GLY A 21 -4.74 -9.30 -49.53
C GLY A 21 -4.16 -9.21 -48.11
N LEU A 22 -2.95 -8.65 -47.95
CA LEU A 22 -2.30 -8.55 -46.64
C LEU A 22 -2.99 -7.48 -45.77
N THR A 23 -3.36 -7.83 -44.54
CA THR A 23 -3.99 -6.87 -43.61
C THR A 23 -3.02 -5.78 -43.16
N ALA A 24 -3.53 -4.73 -42.51
CA ALA A 24 -2.69 -3.68 -41.90
C ALA A 24 -1.74 -4.23 -40.83
N ASP A 25 -2.10 -5.37 -40.21
CA ASP A 25 -1.31 -6.07 -39.19
C ASP A 25 -0.42 -7.20 -39.79
N HIS A 26 -0.21 -7.14 -41.11
CA HIS A 26 0.61 -8.09 -41.86
C HIS A 26 0.08 -9.53 -41.86
N GLU A 27 -1.24 -9.73 -41.88
CA GLU A 27 -1.84 -11.07 -41.81
C GLU A 27 -2.32 -11.54 -43.18
N VAL A 28 -2.17 -12.85 -43.43
CA VAL A 28 -2.80 -13.54 -44.55
C VAL A 28 -4.09 -14.19 -44.05
N ASP A 29 -5.24 -13.82 -44.61
CA ASP A 29 -6.52 -14.47 -44.32
C ASP A 29 -6.63 -15.85 -45.00
N VAL A 30 -5.93 -16.84 -44.43
CA VAL A 30 -5.87 -18.21 -44.97
C VAL A 30 -7.25 -18.87 -45.02
N VAL A 31 -8.16 -18.52 -44.10
CA VAL A 31 -9.54 -19.02 -44.10
C VAL A 31 -10.33 -18.39 -45.24
N GLY A 32 -10.18 -17.08 -45.45
CA GLY A 32 -10.78 -16.33 -46.54
C GLY A 32 -10.36 -16.80 -47.93
N LEU A 33 -9.18 -17.42 -48.08
CA LEU A 33 -8.74 -18.05 -49.33
C LEU A 33 -9.60 -19.26 -49.73
N GLY A 34 -10.36 -19.87 -48.81
CA GLY A 34 -11.28 -20.95 -49.14
C GLY A 34 -10.63 -22.23 -49.70
N GLY A 35 -9.33 -22.42 -49.45
CA GLY A 35 -8.53 -23.54 -49.97
C GLY A 35 -7.75 -23.23 -51.25
N GLU A 36 -7.91 -22.03 -51.83
CA GLU A 36 -7.12 -21.57 -52.98
C GLU A 36 -5.73 -21.08 -52.56
N ASP A 37 -4.77 -21.13 -53.50
CA ASP A 37 -3.41 -20.60 -53.29
C ASP A 37 -3.43 -19.07 -53.10
N LEU A 38 -2.44 -18.53 -52.39
CA LEU A 38 -2.32 -17.08 -52.20
C LEU A 38 -1.65 -16.46 -53.43
N ASP A 39 -2.42 -15.66 -54.17
CA ASP A 39 -1.91 -14.85 -55.27
C ASP A 39 -1.07 -13.67 -54.74
N THR A 40 0.18 -13.61 -55.19
CA THR A 40 1.13 -12.52 -54.93
C THR A 40 1.75 -12.03 -56.23
N TYR A 41 2.37 -10.85 -56.21
CA TYR A 41 2.94 -10.25 -57.41
C TYR A 41 4.36 -9.76 -57.16
N ILE A 42 5.26 -10.03 -58.11
CA ILE A 42 6.62 -9.53 -58.08
C ILE A 42 6.82 -8.59 -59.26
N LYS A 43 7.32 -7.39 -59.00
CA LYS A 43 7.66 -6.39 -60.02
C LYS A 43 8.97 -5.73 -59.67
N TYR A 44 9.87 -5.60 -60.65
CA TYR A 44 11.14 -4.92 -60.51
C TYR A 44 11.52 -4.18 -61.78
N ASP A 45 12.40 -3.20 -61.64
CA ASP A 45 12.87 -2.40 -62.75
C ASP A 45 13.75 -3.23 -63.70
N GLY A 46 13.47 -3.15 -65.00
CA GLY A 46 14.19 -3.92 -66.01
C GLY A 46 13.71 -5.35 -66.21
N MET A 47 12.57 -5.75 -65.63
CA MET A 47 11.92 -7.04 -65.88
C MET A 47 11.74 -7.33 -67.38
N VAL A 48 12.27 -8.45 -67.85
CA VAL A 48 12.15 -8.91 -69.24
C VAL A 48 11.61 -10.35 -69.33
N GLU A 49 11.09 -10.71 -70.50
CA GLU A 49 10.55 -12.05 -70.76
C GLU A 49 11.62 -13.13 -70.54
N ASN A 50 11.25 -14.18 -69.80
CA ASN A 50 12.08 -15.31 -69.39
C ASN A 50 13.14 -15.04 -68.30
N ASP A 51 13.11 -13.88 -67.63
CA ASP A 51 13.81 -13.79 -66.34
C ASP A 51 13.25 -14.85 -65.38
N GLU A 52 14.13 -15.53 -64.65
CA GLU A 52 13.77 -16.55 -63.66
C GLU A 52 13.65 -15.91 -62.27
N ILE A 53 12.44 -15.86 -61.72
CA ILE A 53 12.20 -15.38 -60.36
C ILE A 53 12.28 -16.57 -59.41
N HIS A 54 13.29 -16.58 -58.55
CA HIS A 54 13.45 -17.57 -57.49
C HIS A 54 12.77 -17.06 -56.23
N VAL A 55 11.69 -17.71 -55.83
CA VAL A 55 10.85 -17.32 -54.71
C VAL A 55 11.43 -17.89 -53.41
N ARG A 56 11.39 -17.10 -52.34
CA ARG A 56 11.72 -17.53 -50.99
C ARG A 56 10.58 -17.21 -50.05
N TRP A 57 9.96 -18.26 -49.53
CA TRP A 57 8.97 -18.18 -48.47
C TRP A 57 9.47 -19.01 -47.29
N VAL A 58 10.01 -18.33 -46.27
CA VAL A 58 10.69 -18.99 -45.14
C VAL A 58 10.11 -18.51 -43.83
N GLY A 59 9.94 -19.39 -42.84
CA GLY A 59 9.20 -19.05 -41.65
C GLY A 59 9.31 -20.05 -40.53
N ALA A 60 8.41 -19.91 -39.55
CA ALA A 60 8.22 -20.88 -38.48
C ALA A 60 6.73 -21.14 -38.25
N ASN A 61 6.38 -22.40 -37.98
CA ASN A 61 5.02 -22.79 -37.61
C ASN A 61 4.67 -22.30 -36.18
N PRO A 62 3.43 -22.49 -35.68
CA PRO A 62 3.03 -22.05 -34.34
C PRO A 62 3.84 -22.66 -33.19
N ALA A 63 4.47 -23.82 -33.40
CA ALA A 63 5.33 -24.47 -32.44
C ALA A 63 6.78 -23.93 -32.46
N GLY A 64 7.08 -22.98 -33.35
CA GLY A 64 8.40 -22.40 -33.56
C GLY A 64 9.34 -23.27 -34.41
N GLU A 65 8.83 -24.31 -35.06
CA GLU A 65 9.62 -25.15 -35.96
C GLU A 65 9.79 -24.45 -37.31
N PRO A 66 11.02 -24.31 -37.82
CA PRO A 66 11.27 -23.61 -39.07
C PRO A 66 10.77 -24.40 -40.29
N PHE A 67 10.37 -23.69 -41.33
CA PHE A 67 10.06 -24.27 -42.63
C PHE A 67 10.58 -23.36 -43.75
N ASP A 68 10.97 -23.97 -44.87
CA ASP A 68 11.50 -23.28 -46.04
C ASP A 68 10.76 -23.77 -47.30
N ASP A 69 10.18 -22.84 -48.06
CA ASP A 69 9.69 -23.06 -49.43
C ASP A 69 10.47 -22.14 -50.38
N ILE A 70 11.53 -22.70 -50.96
CA ILE A 70 12.55 -21.95 -51.72
C ILE A 70 12.87 -22.57 -53.09
N GLU A 71 12.14 -23.64 -53.48
CA GLU A 71 12.39 -24.36 -54.72
C GLU A 71 11.57 -23.79 -55.90
N GLN A 72 10.66 -22.86 -55.64
CA GLN A 72 9.79 -22.28 -56.65
C GLN A 72 10.56 -21.29 -57.54
N ILE A 73 10.63 -21.61 -58.84
CA ILE A 73 11.22 -20.78 -59.89
C ILE A 73 10.15 -20.43 -60.91
N ILE A 74 9.88 -19.14 -61.09
CA ILE A 74 8.82 -18.62 -61.97
C ILE A 74 9.45 -17.84 -63.14
N PRO A 75 9.33 -18.30 -64.39
CA PRO A 75 9.76 -17.52 -65.54
C PRO A 75 8.79 -16.36 -65.79
N VAL A 76 9.32 -15.17 -66.03
CA VAL A 76 8.53 -13.99 -66.42
C VAL A 76 7.89 -14.24 -67.78
N ARG A 77 6.55 -14.21 -67.83
CA ARG A 77 5.78 -14.40 -69.06
C ARG A 77 4.65 -13.38 -69.11
N SER A 78 4.75 -12.41 -70.03
CA SER A 78 3.70 -11.40 -70.23
C SER A 78 3.20 -10.76 -68.91
N PRO A 79 4.10 -10.17 -68.08
CA PRO A 79 3.74 -9.67 -66.76
C PRO A 79 2.68 -8.56 -66.85
N GLY A 80 1.74 -8.58 -65.91
CA GLY A 80 0.68 -7.58 -65.83
C GLY A 80 1.17 -6.24 -65.25
N PRO A 81 0.27 -5.25 -65.10
CA PRO A 81 0.62 -3.96 -64.49
C PRO A 81 1.20 -4.07 -63.06
N GLN A 82 0.79 -5.10 -62.31
CA GLN A 82 1.27 -5.41 -60.95
C GLN A 82 2.56 -6.26 -60.94
N GLY A 83 3.01 -6.76 -62.10
CA GLY A 83 4.17 -7.63 -62.23
C GLY A 83 3.81 -9.06 -62.61
N GLN A 84 4.73 -9.98 -62.32
CA GLN A 84 4.58 -11.42 -62.52
C GLN A 84 3.78 -12.01 -61.35
N LEU A 85 2.71 -12.75 -61.66
CA LEU A 85 1.94 -13.52 -60.67
C LEU A 85 2.81 -14.65 -60.11
N VAL A 86 2.79 -14.80 -58.79
CA VAL A 86 3.42 -15.87 -58.03
C VAL A 86 2.41 -16.39 -57.01
N GLN A 87 2.15 -17.69 -57.04
CA GLN A 87 1.19 -18.34 -56.15
C GLN A 87 1.93 -19.06 -55.02
N ILE A 88 1.62 -18.70 -53.77
CA ILE A 88 2.11 -19.41 -52.59
C ILE A 88 1.10 -20.48 -52.21
N SER A 89 1.55 -21.73 -52.09
CA SER A 89 0.63 -22.86 -51.95
C SER A 89 -0.23 -22.76 -50.68
N ASN A 90 -1.54 -22.94 -50.83
CA ASN A 90 -2.48 -23.02 -49.71
C ASN A 90 -2.09 -24.12 -48.72
N ARG A 91 -1.51 -25.21 -49.22
CA ARG A 91 -1.05 -26.32 -48.37
C ARG A 91 -0.04 -25.83 -47.33
N ILE A 92 0.95 -25.04 -47.75
CA ILE A 92 1.96 -24.49 -46.83
C ILE A 92 1.31 -23.53 -45.85
N LEU A 93 0.43 -22.65 -46.33
CA LEU A 93 -0.31 -21.71 -45.49
C LEU A 93 -1.19 -22.41 -44.44
N SER A 94 -1.83 -23.51 -44.82
CA SER A 94 -2.66 -24.34 -43.94
C SER A 94 -1.82 -25.14 -42.94
N ASP A 95 -0.72 -25.75 -43.38
CA ASP A 95 0.19 -26.55 -42.54
C ASP A 95 0.92 -25.67 -41.50
N THR A 96 1.01 -24.36 -41.75
CA THR A 96 1.71 -23.38 -40.90
C THR A 96 0.78 -22.32 -40.30
N LEU A 97 -0.54 -22.56 -40.34
CA LEU A 97 -1.56 -21.65 -39.80
C LEU A 97 -1.31 -21.31 -38.33
N GLY A 98 -1.24 -20.02 -38.02
CA GLY A 98 -0.86 -19.44 -36.73
C GLY A 98 0.64 -19.15 -36.58
N GLY A 99 1.45 -19.45 -37.61
CA GLY A 99 2.88 -19.20 -37.67
C GLY A 99 3.23 -17.85 -38.30
N THR A 100 4.49 -17.69 -38.68
CA THR A 100 5.02 -16.49 -39.35
C THR A 100 5.87 -16.83 -40.56
N ALA A 101 5.95 -15.94 -41.54
CA ALA A 101 6.79 -16.08 -42.73
C ALA A 101 7.45 -14.77 -43.14
N TYR A 102 8.57 -14.90 -43.85
CA TYR A 102 9.24 -13.86 -44.61
C TYR A 102 9.22 -14.22 -46.09
N TYR A 103 8.74 -13.31 -46.92
CA TYR A 103 8.66 -13.47 -48.36
C TYR A 103 9.64 -12.54 -49.09
N SER A 104 10.53 -13.13 -49.87
CA SER A 104 11.49 -12.45 -50.75
C SER A 104 11.70 -13.21 -52.07
N TYR A 105 12.48 -12.63 -52.97
CA TYR A 105 12.92 -13.26 -54.20
C TYR A 105 14.30 -12.78 -54.65
N TYR A 106 14.89 -13.50 -55.60
CA TYR A 106 16.04 -13.06 -56.39
C TYR A 106 15.85 -13.50 -57.85
N ILE A 107 16.64 -12.92 -58.77
CA ILE A 107 16.45 -13.08 -60.22
C ILE A 107 17.63 -13.83 -60.83
N ASN A 108 17.36 -14.75 -61.76
CA ASN A 108 18.36 -15.46 -62.58
C ASN A 108 19.49 -16.11 -61.75
N GLY A 109 19.17 -16.67 -60.59
CA GLY A 109 20.14 -17.32 -59.71
C GLY A 109 21.01 -16.39 -58.84
N ASP A 110 20.85 -15.07 -58.89
CA ASP A 110 21.68 -14.12 -58.13
C ASP A 110 21.25 -13.97 -56.66
N GLU A 111 21.56 -14.98 -55.84
CA GLU A 111 21.23 -14.98 -54.40
C GLU A 111 21.86 -13.81 -53.62
N GLN A 112 22.94 -13.19 -54.12
CA GLN A 112 23.59 -12.08 -53.42
C GLN A 112 22.77 -10.78 -53.49
N ASN A 113 21.83 -10.71 -54.43
CA ASN A 113 20.94 -9.57 -54.63
C ASN A 113 19.48 -9.91 -54.31
N GLU A 114 19.24 -10.51 -53.15
CA GLU A 114 17.89 -10.79 -52.64
C GLU A 114 17.10 -9.49 -52.39
N SER A 115 15.80 -9.54 -52.70
CA SER A 115 14.86 -8.45 -52.49
C SER A 115 14.74 -8.01 -51.04
N LEU A 116 14.08 -6.87 -50.84
CA LEU A 116 13.49 -6.56 -49.54
C LEU A 116 12.44 -7.64 -49.19
N ARG A 117 12.26 -7.91 -47.90
CA ARG A 117 11.37 -8.96 -47.37
C ARG A 117 10.06 -8.38 -46.88
N VAL A 118 8.96 -9.06 -47.16
CA VAL A 118 7.68 -8.85 -46.49
C VAL A 118 7.59 -9.82 -45.30
N PHE A 119 7.21 -9.32 -44.13
CA PHE A 119 6.83 -10.15 -43.00
C PHE A 119 5.32 -10.44 -43.04
N CYS A 120 4.94 -11.68 -42.72
CA CYS A 120 3.54 -12.10 -42.67
C CYS A 120 3.25 -12.94 -41.43
N ASN A 121 2.13 -12.69 -40.77
CA ASN A 121 1.43 -13.64 -39.91
C ASN A 121 0.56 -14.55 -40.79
N ILE A 122 0.67 -15.87 -40.58
CA ILE A 122 -0.08 -16.85 -41.37
C ILE A 122 -1.39 -17.12 -40.64
N GLY A 123 -2.49 -16.56 -41.15
CA GLY A 123 -3.79 -16.53 -40.46
C GLY A 123 -4.06 -15.19 -39.77
N LEU A 124 -5.35 -14.86 -39.60
CA LEU A 124 -5.78 -13.71 -38.82
C LEU A 124 -5.47 -13.95 -37.34
N LEU A 125 -4.77 -13.02 -36.69
CA LEU A 125 -4.63 -13.05 -35.25
C LEU A 125 -6.02 -12.78 -34.64
N PRO A 126 -6.41 -13.49 -33.57
CA PRO A 126 -7.65 -13.19 -32.89
C PRO A 126 -7.61 -11.73 -32.42
N PRO A 127 -8.64 -10.92 -32.71
CA PRO A 127 -8.73 -9.58 -32.15
C PRO A 127 -8.64 -9.66 -30.63
N VAL A 128 -7.72 -8.92 -30.01
CA VAL A 128 -7.85 -8.59 -28.59
C VAL A 128 -8.92 -7.51 -28.51
N GLU A 129 -10.17 -7.90 -28.68
CA GLU A 129 -11.29 -6.99 -28.48
C GLU A 129 -11.48 -6.80 -26.97
N PRO A 130 -11.38 -5.56 -26.44
CA PRO A 130 -11.83 -5.27 -25.09
C PRO A 130 -13.35 -5.47 -25.04
N ALA A 131 -13.76 -6.69 -24.69
CA ALA A 131 -15.15 -7.09 -24.60
C ALA A 131 -15.73 -6.73 -23.23
N LEU A 132 -17.03 -6.47 -23.20
CA LEU A 132 -17.82 -6.44 -21.96
C LEU A 132 -17.62 -7.77 -21.20
N SER A 133 -17.39 -7.69 -19.89
CA SER A 133 -17.15 -8.88 -19.05
C SER A 133 -18.30 -9.88 -19.14
N VAL A 134 -17.98 -11.17 -18.95
CA VAL A 134 -19.01 -12.20 -18.78
C VAL A 134 -19.74 -12.06 -17.44
N PRO A 135 -21.01 -12.49 -17.33
CA PRO A 135 -21.66 -12.66 -16.04
C PRO A 135 -21.00 -13.77 -15.21
N LEU A 136 -20.82 -13.55 -13.91
CA LEU A 136 -20.32 -14.55 -12.95
C LEU A 136 -21.44 -15.02 -12.03
N ILE A 137 -21.38 -16.28 -11.59
CA ILE A 137 -22.38 -16.85 -10.68
C ILE A 137 -21.66 -17.23 -9.39
N LEU A 138 -22.13 -16.67 -8.27
CA LEU A 138 -21.57 -16.90 -6.94
C LEU A 138 -21.48 -18.40 -6.61
N GLU A 139 -22.54 -19.14 -6.95
CA GLU A 139 -22.69 -20.56 -6.67
C GLU A 139 -22.08 -21.47 -7.75
N SER A 140 -21.06 -21.00 -8.46
CA SER A 140 -20.40 -21.74 -9.55
C SER A 140 -18.89 -21.89 -9.38
N HIS A 141 -18.35 -22.98 -9.94
CA HIS A 141 -16.93 -23.22 -10.13
C HIS A 141 -16.71 -24.01 -11.41
N ASN A 142 -15.63 -23.73 -12.14
CA ASN A 142 -15.28 -24.36 -13.41
C ASN A 142 -16.45 -24.42 -14.41
N ARG A 143 -17.26 -23.36 -14.46
CA ARG A 143 -18.50 -23.28 -15.25
C ARG A 143 -19.53 -24.37 -14.94
N VAL A 144 -19.59 -24.81 -13.68
CA VAL A 144 -20.63 -25.69 -13.18
C VAL A 144 -21.41 -24.94 -12.11
N ILE A 145 -22.73 -24.85 -12.28
CA ILE A 145 -23.65 -24.34 -11.26
C ILE A 145 -24.04 -25.51 -10.37
N ALA A 146 -23.79 -25.36 -9.07
CA ALA A 146 -24.11 -26.36 -8.07
C ALA A 146 -25.53 -26.11 -7.52
N VAL A 147 -26.51 -26.92 -7.92
CA VAL A 147 -27.92 -26.74 -7.51
C VAL A 147 -28.11 -26.86 -6.00
N SER A 148 -27.26 -27.66 -5.34
CA SER A 148 -27.21 -27.82 -3.88
C SER A 148 -26.80 -26.54 -3.15
N GLU A 149 -26.01 -25.67 -3.79
CA GLU A 149 -25.50 -24.41 -3.21
C GLU A 149 -26.45 -23.23 -3.43
N LEU A 150 -27.40 -23.36 -4.36
CA LEU A 150 -28.44 -22.36 -4.56
C LEU A 150 -29.34 -22.31 -3.32
N ASP A 151 -29.44 -21.14 -2.70
CA ASP A 151 -30.41 -20.92 -1.63
C ASP A 151 -31.87 -20.96 -2.16
N GLY A 152 -32.85 -20.74 -1.28
CA GLY A 152 -34.26 -20.71 -1.70
C GLY A 152 -34.60 -19.61 -2.72
N SER A 153 -33.74 -18.59 -2.85
CA SER A 153 -33.92 -17.44 -3.72
C SER A 153 -33.37 -17.66 -5.13
N GLY A 154 -32.40 -18.58 -5.29
CA GLY A 154 -31.85 -19.00 -6.58
C GLY A 154 -30.39 -18.65 -6.77
N ALA A 155 -29.99 -18.48 -8.04
CA ALA A 155 -28.62 -18.13 -8.40
C ALA A 155 -28.41 -16.62 -8.36
N ASN A 156 -27.25 -16.20 -7.85
CA ASN A 156 -26.84 -14.81 -7.79
C ASN A 156 -25.83 -14.53 -8.90
N ILE A 157 -26.29 -13.80 -9.92
CA ILE A 157 -25.51 -13.44 -11.11
C ILE A 157 -24.95 -12.04 -10.89
N TRP A 158 -23.63 -11.93 -10.95
CA TRP A 158 -22.88 -10.69 -10.77
C TRP A 158 -22.30 -10.21 -12.09
N ILE A 159 -22.47 -8.91 -12.36
CA ILE A 159 -21.92 -8.24 -13.54
C ILE A 159 -20.99 -7.13 -13.05
N ALA A 160 -19.72 -7.21 -13.44
CA ALA A 160 -18.74 -6.19 -13.12
C ALA A 160 -19.10 -4.84 -13.79
N PRO A 161 -18.75 -3.70 -13.17
CA PRO A 161 -18.94 -2.40 -13.78
C PRO A 161 -18.18 -2.29 -15.11
N TYR A 162 -18.85 -1.82 -16.15
CA TYR A 162 -18.23 -1.49 -17.44
C TYR A 162 -17.66 -0.07 -17.40
N GLN A 163 -16.70 0.21 -18.28
CA GLN A 163 -15.87 1.43 -18.20
C GLN A 163 -16.69 2.74 -18.26
N SER A 164 -17.77 2.76 -19.03
CA SER A 164 -18.63 3.93 -19.22
C SER A 164 -19.92 3.89 -18.39
N MET A 165 -19.97 3.09 -17.32
CA MET A 165 -21.17 2.93 -16.49
C MET A 165 -21.67 4.27 -15.96
N GLY A 166 -22.93 4.59 -16.29
CA GLY A 166 -23.61 5.83 -15.89
C GLY A 166 -25.03 5.59 -15.40
N GLU A 167 -25.54 6.56 -14.65
CA GLU A 167 -26.96 6.64 -14.26
C GLU A 167 -27.84 6.67 -15.52
N GLY A 168 -28.95 5.92 -15.53
CA GLY A 168 -29.89 5.82 -16.64
C GLY A 168 -29.56 4.72 -17.67
N ASP A 169 -28.34 4.18 -17.65
CA ASP A 169 -27.99 3.03 -18.50
C ASP A 169 -28.89 1.84 -18.16
N THR A 170 -29.25 1.05 -19.16
CA THR A 170 -30.10 -0.14 -18.98
C THR A 170 -29.29 -1.41 -19.21
N VAL A 171 -29.24 -2.29 -18.20
CA VAL A 171 -28.61 -3.61 -18.28
C VAL A 171 -29.70 -4.68 -18.26
N THR A 172 -29.71 -5.53 -19.30
CA THR A 172 -30.64 -6.66 -19.40
C THR A 172 -29.87 -7.97 -19.38
N LEU A 173 -29.91 -8.68 -18.26
CA LEU A 173 -29.43 -10.07 -18.17
C LEU A 173 -30.33 -10.97 -19.00
N CYS A 174 -29.73 -11.75 -19.89
CA CYS A 174 -30.39 -12.75 -20.72
C CYS A 174 -29.94 -14.15 -20.27
N ALA A 175 -30.90 -14.97 -19.83
CA ALA A 175 -30.67 -16.33 -19.37
C ALA A 175 -31.32 -17.34 -20.33
N GLU A 176 -30.50 -18.15 -20.99
CA GLU A 176 -30.94 -19.25 -21.86
C GLU A 176 -30.67 -20.57 -21.15
N ILE A 177 -31.68 -21.12 -20.49
CA ILE A 177 -31.55 -22.31 -19.66
C ILE A 177 -32.28 -23.47 -20.34
N HIS A 178 -31.58 -24.59 -20.51
CA HIS A 178 -32.08 -25.83 -21.05
C HIS A 178 -32.15 -26.88 -19.94
N ASP A 179 -33.19 -27.71 -19.95
CA ASP A 179 -33.33 -28.83 -19.04
C ASP A 179 -32.38 -29.99 -19.37
N GLU A 180 -32.47 -31.10 -18.61
CA GLU A 180 -31.65 -32.30 -18.78
C GLU A 180 -31.77 -32.96 -20.17
N ASP A 181 -32.89 -32.77 -20.86
CA ASP A 181 -33.15 -33.29 -22.20
C ASP A 181 -32.72 -32.32 -23.32
N GLY A 182 -32.23 -31.13 -22.94
CA GLY A 182 -31.80 -30.09 -23.88
C GLY A 182 -32.96 -29.26 -24.43
N TYR A 183 -34.15 -29.31 -23.82
CA TYR A 183 -35.25 -28.41 -24.21
C TYR A 183 -35.07 -27.05 -23.52
N PRO A 184 -35.20 -25.94 -24.26
CA PRO A 184 -35.05 -24.63 -23.67
C PRO A 184 -36.27 -24.28 -22.81
N MET A 185 -36.04 -23.78 -21.60
CA MET A 185 -37.09 -23.39 -20.66
C MET A 185 -37.66 -22.01 -21.03
N PRO A 186 -38.93 -21.90 -21.47
CA PRO A 186 -39.51 -20.62 -21.85
C PRO A 186 -39.69 -19.66 -20.66
N PRO A 187 -39.61 -18.33 -20.90
CA PRO A 187 -39.19 -17.68 -22.15
C PRO A 187 -37.68 -17.82 -22.44
N VAL A 188 -37.30 -17.76 -23.73
CA VAL A 188 -35.92 -17.97 -24.21
C VAL A 188 -35.46 -16.75 -25.02
N PRO A 189 -34.45 -15.99 -24.58
CA PRO A 189 -33.93 -15.96 -23.21
C PRO A 189 -34.99 -15.46 -22.21
N THR A 190 -34.88 -15.88 -20.96
CA THR A 190 -35.54 -15.19 -19.85
C THR A 190 -34.76 -13.90 -19.58
N LYS A 191 -35.43 -12.75 -19.63
CA LYS A 191 -34.81 -11.43 -19.50
C LYS A 191 -35.07 -10.81 -18.14
N TYR A 192 -34.03 -10.24 -17.54
CA TYR A 192 -34.09 -9.44 -16.32
C TYR A 192 -33.48 -8.08 -16.61
N THR A 193 -34.30 -7.03 -16.60
CA THR A 193 -33.87 -5.67 -16.97
C THR A 193 -33.79 -4.79 -15.74
N TYR A 194 -32.70 -4.02 -15.64
CA TYR A 194 -32.47 -3.04 -14.59
C TYR A 194 -31.96 -1.74 -15.19
N VAL A 195 -32.49 -0.61 -14.72
CA VAL A 195 -32.07 0.74 -15.11
C VAL A 195 -31.20 1.26 -13.97
N LEU A 196 -29.98 1.69 -14.29
CA LEU A 196 -29.00 2.08 -13.28
C LEU A 196 -29.39 3.39 -12.60
N GLU A 197 -29.31 3.38 -11.27
CA GLU A 197 -29.41 4.56 -10.43
C GLU A 197 -28.02 5.16 -10.20
N LYS A 198 -27.97 6.39 -9.70
CA LYS A 198 -26.72 7.07 -9.39
C LYS A 198 -25.81 6.28 -8.45
N ASP A 199 -26.40 5.57 -7.48
CA ASP A 199 -25.66 4.80 -6.49
C ASP A 199 -25.09 3.49 -7.07
N ASP A 200 -25.47 3.06 -8.26
CA ASP A 200 -24.94 1.85 -8.91
C ASP A 200 -23.62 2.09 -9.65
N VAL A 201 -23.33 3.35 -9.98
CA VAL A 201 -22.17 3.72 -10.81
C VAL A 201 -20.87 3.23 -10.16
N GLY A 202 -20.14 2.40 -10.90
CA GLY A 202 -18.87 1.81 -10.44
C GLY A 202 -19.03 0.61 -9.51
N LYS A 203 -20.25 0.12 -9.26
CA LYS A 203 -20.52 -1.05 -8.41
C LYS A 203 -20.82 -2.30 -9.25
N VAL A 204 -20.62 -3.46 -8.63
CA VAL A 204 -21.00 -4.74 -9.22
C VAL A 204 -22.52 -4.89 -9.15
N LEU A 205 -23.16 -5.15 -10.30
CA LEU A 205 -24.61 -5.35 -10.37
C LEU A 205 -24.97 -6.78 -10.03
N ARG A 206 -26.12 -6.96 -9.36
CA ARG A 206 -26.63 -8.28 -8.98
C ARG A 206 -28.00 -8.53 -9.61
N PHE A 207 -28.12 -9.68 -10.26
CA PHE A 207 -29.38 -10.24 -10.74
C PHE A 207 -29.67 -11.57 -10.05
N ARG A 208 -30.95 -11.86 -9.83
CA ARG A 208 -31.39 -13.11 -9.20
C ARG A 208 -32.20 -13.94 -10.19
N VAL A 209 -31.73 -15.16 -10.45
CA VAL A 209 -32.45 -16.13 -11.29
C VAL A 209 -33.03 -17.21 -10.40
N PRO A 210 -34.37 -17.41 -10.37
CA PRO A 210 -35.00 -18.33 -9.42
C PRO A 210 -34.48 -19.77 -9.50
N LYS A 211 -34.30 -20.42 -8.35
CA LYS A 211 -33.86 -21.83 -8.26
C LYS A 211 -34.69 -22.77 -9.12
N SER A 212 -35.98 -22.49 -9.28
CA SER A 212 -36.92 -23.28 -10.08
C SER A 212 -36.55 -23.39 -11.56
N LYS A 213 -35.66 -22.53 -12.08
CA LYS A 213 -35.14 -22.56 -13.46
C LYS A 213 -33.99 -23.54 -13.66
N PHE A 214 -33.32 -24.00 -12.60
CA PHE A 214 -32.16 -24.88 -12.74
C PHE A 214 -32.59 -26.35 -12.57
N ARG A 215 -32.26 -27.18 -13.57
CA ARG A 215 -32.52 -28.63 -13.59
C ARG A 215 -31.19 -29.37 -13.72
N VAL A 216 -30.98 -30.35 -12.86
CA VAL A 216 -29.74 -31.13 -12.79
C VAL A 216 -29.56 -31.90 -14.10
N GLY A 217 -28.38 -31.82 -14.71
CA GLY A 217 -28.11 -32.37 -16.05
C GLY A 217 -28.35 -31.38 -17.18
N GLY A 218 -29.03 -30.26 -16.90
CA GLY A 218 -29.25 -29.19 -17.87
C GLY A 218 -28.04 -28.29 -18.11
N ARG A 219 -28.25 -27.27 -18.94
CA ARG A 219 -27.24 -26.24 -19.28
C ARG A 219 -27.82 -24.85 -19.19
N ALA A 220 -27.00 -23.89 -18.80
CA ALA A 220 -27.39 -22.48 -18.78
C ALA A 220 -26.37 -21.63 -19.53
N GLN A 221 -26.84 -20.75 -20.39
CA GLN A 221 -26.03 -19.72 -21.01
C GLN A 221 -26.49 -18.34 -20.51
N PHE A 222 -25.53 -17.52 -20.08
CA PHE A 222 -25.79 -16.15 -19.64
C PHE A 222 -24.99 -15.14 -20.45
N TYR A 223 -25.63 -14.05 -20.84
CA TYR A 223 -25.02 -12.83 -21.38
C TYR A 223 -25.89 -11.64 -20.95
N TYR A 224 -25.43 -10.41 -21.17
CA TYR A 224 -26.28 -9.24 -21.00
C TYR A 224 -26.25 -8.33 -22.22
N LEU A 225 -27.31 -7.56 -22.34
CA LEU A 225 -27.44 -6.45 -23.27
C LEU A 225 -27.28 -5.15 -22.46
N LEU A 226 -26.44 -4.26 -22.94
CA LEU A 226 -26.19 -2.94 -22.39
C LEU A 226 -26.73 -1.90 -23.36
N LYS A 227 -27.61 -1.03 -22.87
CA LYS A 227 -28.07 0.15 -23.59
C LYS A 227 -27.67 1.39 -22.81
N LEU A 228 -26.80 2.21 -23.39
CA LEU A 228 -26.38 3.46 -22.78
C LEU A 228 -27.50 4.51 -22.83
N ASP A 229 -27.62 5.34 -21.80
CA ASP A 229 -28.63 6.40 -21.77
C ASP A 229 -28.48 7.35 -22.97
N GLY A 230 -29.60 7.72 -23.59
CA GLY A 230 -29.62 8.55 -24.80
C GLY A 230 -29.15 7.84 -26.09
N HIS A 231 -28.69 6.60 -26.03
CA HIS A 231 -28.29 5.81 -27.20
C HIS A 231 -29.38 4.81 -27.63
N THR A 232 -29.46 4.57 -28.95
CA THR A 232 -30.40 3.58 -29.52
C THR A 232 -29.80 2.18 -29.62
N ASP A 233 -28.47 2.10 -29.73
CA ASP A 233 -27.76 0.84 -29.95
C ASP A 233 -27.64 0.04 -28.65
N GLU A 234 -27.77 -1.27 -28.75
CA GLU A 234 -27.51 -2.21 -27.66
C GLU A 234 -26.19 -2.92 -27.89
N LEU A 235 -25.31 -2.90 -26.89
CA LEU A 235 -24.07 -3.66 -26.85
C LEU A 235 -24.36 -5.02 -26.21
N ARG A 236 -23.73 -6.08 -26.70
CA ARG A 236 -23.89 -7.44 -26.17
C ARG A 236 -22.59 -7.91 -25.54
N SER A 237 -22.66 -8.46 -24.33
CA SER A 237 -21.52 -9.13 -23.70
C SER A 237 -21.21 -10.48 -24.34
N SER A 238 -19.98 -10.98 -24.12
CA SER A 238 -19.71 -12.40 -24.36
C SER A 238 -20.66 -13.27 -23.54
N SER A 239 -20.98 -14.46 -24.08
CA SER A 239 -21.78 -15.45 -23.39
C SER A 239 -20.93 -16.37 -22.53
N GLN A 240 -21.49 -16.81 -21.41
CA GLN A 240 -20.87 -17.80 -20.54
C GLN A 240 -21.78 -19.02 -20.40
N ASP A 241 -21.28 -20.16 -20.83
CA ASP A 241 -21.96 -21.45 -20.72
C ASP A 241 -21.62 -22.13 -19.41
N PHE A 242 -22.65 -22.68 -18.78
CA PHE A 242 -22.58 -23.44 -17.54
C PHE A 242 -23.29 -24.78 -17.68
N GLU A 243 -22.70 -25.81 -17.07
CA GLU A 243 -23.40 -27.05 -16.78
C GLU A 243 -24.12 -26.96 -15.44
N ILE A 244 -25.26 -27.65 -15.31
CA ILE A 244 -26.02 -27.68 -14.07
C ILE A 244 -25.85 -29.06 -13.45
N ARG A 245 -25.24 -29.14 -12.27
CA ARG A 245 -25.01 -30.42 -11.57
C ARG A 245 -25.50 -30.33 -10.13
N ASP A 246 -25.87 -31.49 -9.58
CA ASP A 246 -26.12 -31.66 -8.16
C ASP A 246 -24.86 -32.22 -7.48
N ASN A 247 -24.66 -31.92 -6.19
CA ASN A 247 -23.48 -32.37 -5.44
C ASN A 247 -22.13 -32.12 -6.16
N TYR A 248 -22.02 -31.04 -6.93
CA TYR A 248 -20.74 -30.54 -7.42
C TYR A 248 -20.35 -29.41 -6.48
N PRO A 249 -19.68 -29.70 -5.35
CA PRO A 249 -19.37 -28.63 -4.44
C PRO A 249 -18.37 -27.71 -5.14
N ALA A 250 -18.80 -26.48 -5.43
CA ALA A 250 -17.93 -25.41 -5.91
C ALA A 250 -16.76 -25.12 -4.95
N TRP A 251 -16.72 -25.78 -3.78
CA TRP A 251 -15.76 -25.63 -2.70
C TRP A 251 -15.15 -26.96 -2.18
N LYS A 252 -15.46 -28.15 -2.73
CA LYS A 252 -15.11 -29.42 -2.05
C LYS A 252 -14.63 -30.63 -2.88
N ASP A 253 -14.30 -30.54 -4.17
CA ASP A 253 -13.61 -31.66 -4.85
C ASP A 253 -12.54 -31.20 -5.84
N ASP A 254 -11.51 -32.04 -6.00
CA ASP A 254 -10.15 -31.85 -6.55
C ASP A 254 -10.00 -31.34 -8.01
N GLU A 255 -10.94 -30.57 -8.57
CA GLU A 255 -10.62 -29.66 -9.69
C GLU A 255 -10.08 -28.36 -9.08
N ALA A 256 -8.79 -28.37 -8.75
CA ALA A 256 -8.08 -27.41 -7.89
C ALA A 256 -8.61 -25.96 -7.88
N LEU A 257 -9.36 -25.61 -6.83
CA LEU A 257 -9.67 -24.22 -6.48
C LEU A 257 -8.40 -23.37 -6.45
N LEU A 258 -8.55 -22.10 -6.80
CA LEU A 258 -7.44 -21.15 -6.65
C LEU A 258 -7.08 -20.98 -5.17
N ALA A 259 -5.82 -20.62 -4.90
CA ALA A 259 -5.38 -20.31 -3.54
C ALA A 259 -6.23 -19.19 -2.93
N PRO A 260 -6.51 -19.22 -1.62
CA PRO A 260 -7.31 -18.20 -0.97
C PRO A 260 -6.63 -16.82 -1.03
N PRO A 261 -7.41 -15.73 -0.92
CA PRO A 261 -6.83 -14.40 -0.75
C PRO A 261 -6.02 -14.32 0.54
N LYS A 262 -5.08 -13.37 0.60
CA LYS A 262 -4.33 -13.01 1.82
C LYS A 262 -4.69 -11.61 2.28
N ILE A 263 -4.61 -11.38 3.57
CA ILE A 263 -4.81 -10.07 4.18
C ILE A 263 -3.43 -9.58 4.64
N ASP A 264 -3.05 -8.35 4.27
CA ASP A 264 -1.79 -7.77 4.73
C ASP A 264 -1.81 -7.62 6.26
N ASN A 265 -0.68 -7.91 6.92
CA ASN A 265 -0.53 -7.83 8.38
C ASN A 265 -1.54 -8.66 9.19
N TYR A 266 -2.02 -9.78 8.63
CA TYR A 266 -2.88 -10.74 9.31
C TYR A 266 -2.45 -12.17 9.00
N ASP A 267 -2.03 -12.90 10.03
CA ASP A 267 -1.58 -14.29 9.90
C ASP A 267 -2.61 -15.30 10.45
N SER A 268 -3.21 -15.00 11.60
CA SER A 268 -4.17 -15.89 12.27
C SER A 268 -4.94 -15.18 13.39
N GLY A 269 -5.96 -15.85 13.93
CA GLY A 269 -6.77 -15.37 15.05
C GLY A 269 -7.91 -14.44 14.62
N PRO A 270 -8.64 -13.82 15.56
CA PRO A 270 -9.65 -12.84 15.22
C PRO A 270 -9.03 -11.59 14.58
N LEU A 271 -9.59 -11.12 13.46
CA LEU A 271 -9.19 -9.88 12.80
C LEU A 271 -9.62 -8.68 13.64
N ASP A 272 -8.65 -7.89 14.09
CA ASP A 272 -8.89 -6.70 14.91
C ASP A 272 -9.18 -5.46 14.05
N PRO A 273 -10.42 -4.94 13.97
CA PRO A 273 -10.74 -3.81 13.09
C PRO A 273 -9.90 -2.56 13.37
N GLU A 274 -9.50 -2.36 14.63
CA GLU A 274 -8.73 -1.20 15.06
C GLU A 274 -7.30 -1.18 14.49
N ARG A 275 -6.74 -2.35 14.15
CA ARG A 275 -5.44 -2.45 13.44
C ARG A 275 -5.54 -2.09 11.95
N PHE A 276 -6.76 -2.00 11.43
CA PHE A 276 -7.05 -1.71 10.01
C PHE A 276 -7.89 -0.43 9.87
N SER A 277 -7.59 0.59 10.68
CA SER A 277 -8.35 1.86 10.68
C SER A 277 -8.33 2.63 9.35
N GLN A 278 -7.36 2.35 8.48
CA GLN A 278 -7.26 2.90 7.12
C GLN A 278 -7.81 1.97 6.02
N GLY A 279 -8.40 0.85 6.42
CA GLY A 279 -8.90 -0.19 5.54
C GLY A 279 -7.94 -1.38 5.49
N LEU A 280 -8.48 -2.47 5.01
CA LEU A 280 -7.82 -3.76 4.97
C LEU A 280 -7.38 -4.05 3.54
N THR A 281 -6.09 -4.32 3.34
CA THR A 281 -5.55 -4.69 2.03
C THR A 281 -5.63 -6.19 1.84
N VAL A 282 -6.28 -6.61 0.75
CA VAL A 282 -6.37 -8.01 0.32
C VAL A 282 -5.47 -8.21 -0.89
N ARG A 283 -4.57 -9.19 -0.81
CA ARG A 283 -3.68 -9.60 -1.90
C ARG A 283 -4.09 -10.95 -2.47
N ILE A 284 -4.10 -11.02 -3.80
CA ILE A 284 -4.32 -12.25 -4.54
C ILE A 284 -3.18 -12.42 -5.54
N ARG A 285 -2.41 -13.50 -5.40
CA ARG A 285 -1.37 -13.86 -6.36
C ARG A 285 -2.00 -14.47 -7.61
N GLN A 286 -1.67 -13.94 -8.78
CA GLN A 286 -2.24 -14.41 -10.04
C GLN A 286 -1.79 -15.83 -10.37
N ALA A 287 -2.78 -16.69 -10.64
CA ALA A 287 -2.57 -18.09 -10.99
C ALA A 287 -2.27 -18.29 -12.49
N VAL A 288 -1.83 -19.50 -12.85
CA VAL A 288 -1.58 -19.90 -14.23
C VAL A 288 -2.83 -19.69 -15.11
N GLY A 289 -2.62 -19.12 -16.29
CA GLY A 289 -3.65 -18.95 -17.32
C GLY A 289 -4.60 -17.75 -17.14
N VAL A 290 -4.34 -16.91 -16.13
CA VAL A 290 -4.89 -15.55 -16.04
C VAL A 290 -4.33 -14.71 -17.19
N LYS A 291 -5.17 -13.88 -17.82
CA LYS A 291 -4.79 -13.03 -18.96
C LYS A 291 -5.46 -11.67 -18.88
N ALA A 292 -4.93 -10.71 -19.64
CA ALA A 292 -5.64 -9.46 -19.93
C ALA A 292 -7.04 -9.76 -20.49
N GLY A 293 -8.04 -9.00 -20.05
CA GLY A 293 -9.45 -9.20 -20.37
C GLY A 293 -10.21 -10.12 -19.41
N ASP A 294 -9.52 -10.84 -18.52
CA ASP A 294 -10.19 -11.53 -17.42
C ASP A 294 -10.78 -10.48 -16.44
N VAL A 295 -11.88 -10.83 -15.79
CA VAL A 295 -12.46 -10.05 -14.68
C VAL A 295 -12.34 -10.84 -13.38
N ALA A 296 -11.90 -10.16 -12.32
CA ALA A 296 -11.84 -10.70 -10.97
C ALA A 296 -12.92 -10.06 -10.10
N LEU A 297 -13.68 -10.88 -9.37
CA LEU A 297 -14.62 -10.43 -8.33
C LEU A 297 -14.14 -10.93 -6.97
N LEU A 298 -13.90 -10.01 -6.02
CA LEU A 298 -13.59 -10.32 -4.62
C LEU A 298 -14.87 -10.20 -3.78
N TYR A 299 -15.15 -11.23 -2.99
CA TYR A 299 -16.32 -11.34 -2.13
C TYR A 299 -15.92 -11.18 -0.66
N TRP A 300 -16.59 -10.26 0.05
CA TRP A 300 -16.63 -10.19 1.50
C TRP A 300 -17.99 -10.72 1.96
N TRP A 301 -18.03 -11.99 2.36
CA TRP A 301 -19.27 -12.73 2.64
C TRP A 301 -19.49 -12.94 4.14
N SER A 302 -20.51 -12.31 4.70
CA SER A 302 -20.93 -12.39 6.11
C SER A 302 -21.97 -13.49 6.39
N GLY A 303 -22.15 -14.43 5.48
CA GLY A 303 -23.12 -15.53 5.62
C GLY A 303 -24.47 -15.30 4.94
N GLU A 304 -24.79 -14.06 4.56
CA GLU A 304 -25.99 -13.72 3.80
C GLU A 304 -25.63 -13.02 2.48
N VAL A 305 -26.27 -13.44 1.39
CA VAL A 305 -25.97 -12.89 0.06
C VAL A 305 -26.36 -11.41 -0.08
N ASP A 306 -27.36 -10.96 0.67
CA ASP A 306 -27.83 -9.57 0.66
C ASP A 306 -26.89 -8.61 1.41
N SER A 307 -26.07 -9.12 2.34
CA SER A 307 -25.03 -8.35 3.03
C SER A 307 -23.64 -8.52 2.41
N THR A 308 -23.53 -9.32 1.35
CA THR A 308 -22.25 -9.57 0.67
C THR A 308 -21.78 -8.35 -0.09
N GLN A 309 -20.57 -7.90 0.22
CA GLN A 309 -19.91 -6.84 -0.54
C GLN A 309 -19.01 -7.45 -1.60
N VAL A 310 -19.10 -6.93 -2.82
CA VAL A 310 -18.35 -7.44 -3.97
C VAL A 310 -17.57 -6.30 -4.60
N GLN A 311 -16.26 -6.49 -4.74
CA GLN A 311 -15.38 -5.59 -5.49
C GLN A 311 -14.96 -6.26 -6.79
N SER A 312 -14.72 -5.47 -7.83
CA SER A 312 -14.31 -5.96 -9.14
C SER A 312 -12.98 -5.38 -9.59
N MET A 313 -12.24 -6.12 -10.39
CA MET A 313 -11.05 -5.65 -11.09
C MET A 313 -11.04 -6.24 -12.51
N HIS A 314 -10.86 -5.38 -13.51
CA HIS A 314 -10.57 -5.80 -14.88
C HIS A 314 -9.07 -5.96 -15.04
N LEU A 315 -8.64 -7.11 -15.55
CA LEU A 315 -7.23 -7.42 -15.71
C LEU A 315 -6.74 -6.92 -17.06
N ASP A 316 -5.56 -6.30 -17.06
CA ASP A 316 -4.92 -5.73 -18.26
C ASP A 316 -3.60 -6.43 -18.58
N ALA A 317 -2.82 -5.87 -19.51
CA ALA A 317 -1.54 -6.45 -19.92
C ALA A 317 -0.49 -6.53 -18.78
N SER A 318 -0.68 -5.81 -17.68
CA SER A 318 0.19 -5.90 -16.49
C SER A 318 -0.15 -7.08 -15.59
N SER A 319 -1.32 -7.71 -15.78
CA SER A 319 -1.79 -8.87 -15.05
C SER A 319 -1.16 -10.17 -15.58
N VAL A 320 0.14 -10.29 -15.38
CA VAL A 320 0.92 -11.47 -15.74
C VAL A 320 0.93 -12.49 -14.59
N GLU A 321 1.17 -13.76 -14.94
CA GLU A 321 1.27 -14.84 -13.96
C GLU A 321 2.29 -14.52 -12.85
N GLY A 322 1.89 -14.79 -11.60
CA GLY A 322 2.72 -14.55 -10.43
C GLY A 322 2.73 -13.10 -9.93
N SER A 323 2.15 -12.14 -10.65
CA SER A 323 1.89 -10.79 -10.14
C SER A 323 0.81 -10.80 -9.06
N GLU A 324 0.54 -9.67 -8.42
CA GLU A 324 -0.45 -9.55 -7.34
C GLU A 324 -1.56 -8.57 -7.72
N MET A 325 -2.82 -9.00 -7.54
CA MET A 325 -3.98 -8.12 -7.49
C MET A 325 -4.15 -7.60 -6.06
N GLN A 326 -4.46 -6.32 -5.94
CA GLN A 326 -4.69 -5.66 -4.65
C GLN A 326 -6.10 -5.07 -4.59
N PHE A 327 -6.85 -5.48 -3.57
CA PHE A 327 -8.15 -4.90 -3.23
C PHE A 327 -8.07 -4.21 -1.87
N VAL A 328 -8.89 -3.19 -1.66
CA VAL A 328 -8.97 -2.47 -0.38
C VAL A 328 -10.38 -2.56 0.15
N ILE A 329 -10.55 -3.31 1.24
CA ILE A 329 -11.80 -3.39 1.99
C ILE A 329 -11.88 -2.16 2.90
N PRO A 330 -12.92 -1.32 2.77
CA PRO A 330 -13.01 -0.07 3.52
C PRO A 330 -13.22 -0.33 5.03
N PRO A 331 -12.74 0.57 5.92
CA PRO A 331 -12.87 0.42 7.37
C PRO A 331 -14.31 0.18 7.82
N ASP A 332 -15.27 0.91 7.26
CA ASP A 332 -16.69 0.82 7.65
C ASP A 332 -17.28 -0.58 7.43
N LEU A 333 -16.81 -1.29 6.40
CA LEU A 333 -17.24 -2.66 6.13
C LEU A 333 -16.65 -3.65 7.16
N VAL A 334 -15.39 -3.46 7.53
CA VAL A 334 -14.76 -4.27 8.58
C VAL A 334 -15.45 -4.03 9.93
N LEU A 335 -15.78 -2.77 10.24
CA LEU A 335 -16.51 -2.39 11.46
C LEU A 335 -17.95 -2.93 11.47
N ALA A 336 -18.66 -2.89 10.35
CA ALA A 336 -19.99 -3.47 10.23
C ALA A 336 -20.00 -5.00 10.41
N SER A 337 -18.83 -5.64 10.28
CA SER A 337 -18.65 -7.08 10.42
C SER A 337 -18.23 -7.53 11.83
N VAL A 338 -18.16 -6.62 12.81
CA VAL A 338 -17.76 -6.94 14.20
C VAL A 338 -18.59 -8.07 14.79
N ASP A 339 -17.91 -9.01 15.45
CA ASP A 339 -18.49 -10.23 16.06
C ASP A 339 -19.09 -11.24 15.06
N LEU A 340 -18.95 -10.99 13.74
CA LEU A 340 -19.34 -11.92 12.69
C LEU A 340 -18.16 -12.78 12.23
N GLU A 341 -18.49 -13.92 11.63
CA GLU A 341 -17.56 -14.71 10.84
C GLU A 341 -17.74 -14.36 9.36
N VAL A 342 -16.67 -13.87 8.73
CA VAL A 342 -16.66 -13.48 7.33
C VAL A 342 -15.80 -14.46 6.52
N SER A 343 -16.23 -14.76 5.30
CA SER A 343 -15.42 -15.49 4.33
C SER A 343 -14.99 -14.58 3.20
N LEU A 344 -13.68 -14.49 2.97
CA LEU A 344 -13.11 -13.82 1.80
C LEU A 344 -12.74 -14.85 0.75
N PHE A 345 -13.17 -14.63 -0.48
CA PHE A 345 -12.80 -15.45 -1.63
C PHE A 345 -13.01 -14.65 -2.91
N TYR A 346 -12.50 -15.15 -4.03
CA TYR A 346 -12.63 -14.47 -5.31
C TYR A 346 -12.96 -15.43 -6.44
N GLN A 347 -13.51 -14.88 -7.51
CA GLN A 347 -13.71 -15.56 -8.79
C GLN A 347 -12.97 -14.81 -9.90
N ILE A 348 -12.41 -15.56 -10.85
CA ILE A 348 -11.82 -15.01 -12.08
C ILE A 348 -12.53 -15.62 -13.26
N ALA A 349 -12.99 -14.80 -14.20
CA ALA A 349 -13.68 -15.27 -15.38
C ALA A 349 -13.32 -14.52 -16.67
N ARG A 350 -13.43 -15.27 -17.76
CA ARG A 350 -13.50 -14.80 -19.16
C ARG A 350 -14.39 -15.77 -19.94
N GLN A 351 -14.77 -15.44 -21.16
CA GLN A 351 -15.52 -16.38 -22.00
C GLN A 351 -14.85 -17.76 -22.03
N GLY A 352 -15.62 -18.77 -21.60
CA GLY A 352 -15.17 -20.16 -21.57
C GLY A 352 -14.35 -20.57 -20.33
N ARG A 353 -14.09 -19.66 -19.37
CA ARG A 353 -13.38 -19.95 -18.11
C ARG A 353 -14.02 -19.20 -16.95
N ALA A 354 -14.40 -19.90 -15.89
CA ALA A 354 -14.87 -19.30 -14.64
C ALA A 354 -14.37 -20.16 -13.48
N VAL A 355 -13.49 -19.61 -12.65
CA VAL A 355 -12.83 -20.34 -11.55
C VAL A 355 -12.97 -19.58 -10.24
N THR A 356 -12.98 -20.33 -9.14
CA THR A 356 -13.25 -19.84 -7.78
C THR A 356 -12.07 -20.20 -6.87
N SER A 357 -11.77 -19.34 -5.91
CA SER A 357 -10.76 -19.61 -4.90
C SER A 357 -11.30 -20.40 -3.70
N GLN A 358 -10.39 -20.95 -2.91
CA GLN A 358 -10.68 -21.33 -1.53
C GLN A 358 -11.13 -20.09 -0.72
N ARG A 359 -11.85 -20.32 0.37
CA ARG A 359 -12.31 -19.28 1.29
C ARG A 359 -11.32 -19.07 2.43
N LEU A 360 -10.95 -17.82 2.66
CA LEU A 360 -10.30 -17.40 3.91
C LEU A 360 -11.40 -17.04 4.91
N GLN A 361 -11.60 -17.89 5.91
CA GLN A 361 -12.52 -17.63 7.02
C GLN A 361 -11.84 -16.79 8.10
N VAL A 362 -12.51 -15.73 8.52
CA VAL A 362 -11.99 -14.78 9.49
C VAL A 362 -13.11 -14.41 10.46
N LYS A 363 -12.85 -14.56 11.75
CA LYS A 363 -13.71 -13.97 12.78
C LYS A 363 -13.30 -12.53 13.00
N VAL A 364 -14.22 -11.58 12.90
CA VAL A 364 -13.93 -10.18 13.21
C VAL A 364 -14.06 -9.98 14.71
N ALA A 365 -13.01 -9.44 15.34
CA ALA A 365 -12.95 -9.27 16.78
C ALA A 365 -13.98 -8.24 17.28
N LYS A 366 -14.43 -8.41 18.52
CA LYS A 366 -15.24 -7.40 19.23
C LYS A 366 -14.44 -6.13 19.43
N SER A 367 -15.04 -4.96 19.18
CA SER A 367 -14.41 -3.67 19.48
C SER A 367 -13.95 -3.60 20.93
N ARG A 368 -12.83 -2.92 21.17
CA ARG A 368 -12.30 -2.75 22.53
C ARG A 368 -13.11 -1.69 23.26
N ILE A 369 -13.22 -1.88 24.57
CA ILE A 369 -13.70 -0.85 25.47
C ILE A 369 -12.48 -0.12 26.00
N TRP A 370 -12.25 1.08 25.48
CA TRP A 370 -11.12 1.92 25.88
C TRP A 370 -11.48 2.78 27.10
N GLY A 371 -10.63 2.76 28.11
CA GLY A 371 -10.63 3.71 29.24
C GLY A 371 -9.43 4.66 29.17
N LEU A 372 -9.49 5.78 29.90
CA LEU A 372 -8.32 6.67 30.08
C LEU A 372 -7.31 6.05 31.04
N PRO A 373 -5.99 6.16 30.79
CA PRO A 373 -5.02 5.84 31.83
C PRO A 373 -5.22 6.72 33.06
N THR A 374 -4.76 6.25 34.21
CA THR A 374 -4.73 7.06 35.43
C THR A 374 -3.30 7.25 35.90
N VAL A 375 -3.03 8.38 36.56
CA VAL A 375 -1.70 8.69 37.12
C VAL A 375 -1.82 8.68 38.64
N VAL A 376 -1.02 7.84 39.30
CA VAL A 376 -1.07 7.67 40.75
C VAL A 376 -0.68 8.99 41.43
N GLY A 377 -1.59 9.53 42.25
CA GLY A 377 -1.39 10.81 42.95
C GLY A 377 -1.75 12.05 42.15
N ALA A 378 -2.29 11.90 40.93
CA ALA A 378 -2.86 13.01 40.18
C ALA A 378 -4.30 13.32 40.63
N ASN A 379 -4.69 14.58 40.47
CA ASN A 379 -6.06 15.05 40.67
C ASN A 379 -6.70 15.35 39.31
N ALA A 380 -7.97 14.98 39.16
CA ALA A 380 -8.74 15.27 37.96
C ALA A 380 -9.00 16.78 37.81
N GLU A 381 -8.97 17.25 36.56
CA GLU A 381 -9.35 18.59 36.13
C GLU A 381 -10.31 18.48 34.95
N THR A 382 -10.98 19.59 34.59
CA THR A 382 -11.92 19.60 33.46
C THR A 382 -11.26 19.16 32.15
N ASP A 383 -10.02 19.58 31.92
CA ASP A 383 -9.26 19.32 30.70
C ASP A 383 -8.14 18.28 30.91
N GLY A 384 -8.35 17.32 31.82
CA GLY A 384 -7.42 16.21 32.06
C GLY A 384 -7.05 16.03 33.53
N ALA A 385 -5.76 16.07 33.87
CA ALA A 385 -5.32 15.91 35.26
C ALA A 385 -4.09 16.77 35.61
N VAL A 386 -3.88 17.00 36.90
CA VAL A 386 -2.70 17.66 37.46
C VAL A 386 -2.03 16.78 38.49
N ILE A 387 -0.69 16.75 38.47
CA ILE A 387 0.10 16.13 39.54
C ILE A 387 1.20 17.08 40.02
N PRO A 388 1.41 17.25 41.34
CA PRO A 388 2.56 17.98 41.86
C PRO A 388 3.87 17.25 41.56
N ALA A 389 4.90 17.98 41.13
CA ALA A 389 6.23 17.41 40.86
C ALA A 389 6.83 16.69 42.08
N SER A 390 6.46 17.08 43.30
CA SER A 390 6.86 16.41 44.54
C SER A 390 6.39 14.95 44.63
N GLN A 391 5.30 14.57 43.94
CA GLN A 391 4.76 13.21 43.92
C GLN A 391 5.48 12.28 42.93
N VAL A 392 6.23 12.84 41.97
CA VAL A 392 6.86 12.07 40.87
C VAL A 392 8.38 12.10 40.90
N THR A 393 8.96 12.41 42.07
CA THR A 393 10.42 12.50 42.26
C THR A 393 11.14 11.16 42.13
N PHE A 394 10.40 10.04 42.14
CA PHE A 394 10.88 8.67 41.88
C PHE A 394 10.28 8.07 40.59
N GLY A 395 9.84 8.94 39.67
CA GLY A 395 9.13 8.57 38.46
C GLY A 395 7.63 8.70 38.63
N MET A 396 6.92 8.76 37.51
CA MET A 396 5.48 8.89 37.45
C MET A 396 4.86 7.53 37.18
N LEU A 397 4.00 7.07 38.08
CA LEU A 397 3.29 5.80 37.95
C LEU A 397 1.99 6.01 37.17
N VAL A 398 1.85 5.26 36.08
CA VAL A 398 0.69 5.26 35.19
C VAL A 398 0.02 3.89 35.26
N ASP A 399 -1.26 3.86 35.56
CA ASP A 399 -2.08 2.64 35.62
C ASP A 399 -2.98 2.53 34.39
N VAL A 400 -2.94 1.36 33.75
CA VAL A 400 -3.89 0.95 32.70
C VAL A 400 -5.19 0.49 33.37
N PRO A 401 -6.37 0.94 32.90
CA PRO A 401 -7.66 0.59 33.51
C PRO A 401 -7.90 -0.91 33.60
N GLU A 402 -8.53 -1.38 34.68
CA GLU A 402 -8.82 -2.80 34.88
C GLU A 402 -9.89 -3.31 33.90
N GLU A 403 -10.82 -2.44 33.52
CA GLU A 403 -11.86 -2.69 32.54
C GLU A 403 -11.34 -2.86 31.12
N PHE A 404 -10.10 -2.44 30.83
CA PHE A 404 -9.48 -2.67 29.53
C PHE A 404 -9.04 -4.13 29.41
N GLU A 405 -9.76 -4.89 28.59
CA GLU A 405 -9.44 -6.29 28.32
C GLU A 405 -8.30 -6.43 27.30
N LEU A 406 -7.16 -6.93 27.76
CA LEU A 406 -6.02 -7.29 26.91
C LEU A 406 -6.28 -8.68 26.31
N ARG A 407 -6.16 -8.84 24.98
CA ARG A 407 -6.41 -10.12 24.33
C ARG A 407 -5.19 -11.05 24.47
N PRO A 408 -5.37 -12.38 24.36
CA PRO A 408 -4.24 -13.32 24.48
C PRO A 408 -3.11 -13.02 23.50
N GLY A 409 -1.88 -12.95 24.01
CA GLY A 409 -0.68 -12.69 23.22
C GLY A 409 -0.32 -11.20 23.04
N GLU A 410 -1.21 -10.29 23.43
CA GLU A 410 -0.95 -8.85 23.37
C GLU A 410 -0.14 -8.36 24.57
N SER A 411 0.53 -7.24 24.38
CA SER A 411 1.37 -6.57 25.37
C SER A 411 0.94 -5.12 25.58
N LEU A 412 1.14 -4.62 26.81
CA LEU A 412 0.88 -3.23 27.17
C LEU A 412 2.18 -2.46 27.26
N SER A 413 2.14 -1.18 26.87
CA SER A 413 3.17 -0.19 27.15
C SER A 413 2.53 1.16 27.45
N VAL A 414 3.29 2.12 27.97
CA VAL A 414 2.81 3.49 28.21
C VAL A 414 3.65 4.49 27.44
N ASN A 415 2.98 5.43 26.77
CA ASN A 415 3.60 6.57 26.11
C ASN A 415 3.22 7.85 26.84
N ALA A 416 4.21 8.51 27.43
CA ALA A 416 4.12 9.87 27.92
C ALA A 416 4.71 10.80 26.85
N ASP A 417 3.84 11.40 26.05
CA ASP A 417 4.22 12.12 24.84
C ASP A 417 4.35 13.63 25.11
N GLY A 418 5.35 13.96 25.93
CA GLY A 418 5.66 15.33 26.36
C GLY A 418 6.55 16.13 25.41
N ASP A 419 7.35 17.03 25.99
CA ASP A 419 8.30 17.87 25.27
C ASP A 419 9.16 17.04 24.28
N PRO A 420 9.27 17.46 23.01
CA PRO A 420 9.85 16.62 21.95
C PRO A 420 11.35 16.37 22.10
N VAL A 421 12.06 17.13 22.92
CA VAL A 421 13.52 17.05 23.05
C VAL A 421 13.89 16.17 24.25
N ARG A 422 13.22 16.35 25.40
CA ARG A 422 13.53 15.59 26.63
C ARG A 422 12.31 15.12 27.42
N GLY A 423 11.09 15.43 26.99
CA GLY A 423 9.85 15.13 27.70
C GLY A 423 9.09 13.90 27.23
N LYS A 424 9.52 13.24 26.15
CA LYS A 424 8.89 12.02 25.63
C LYS A 424 9.47 10.77 26.26
N SER A 425 8.62 9.79 26.57
CA SER A 425 9.04 8.47 27.04
C SER A 425 8.04 7.40 26.68
N ILE A 426 8.54 6.29 26.11
CA ILE A 426 7.78 5.04 25.94
C ILE A 426 8.34 4.02 26.94
N VAL A 427 7.47 3.50 27.79
CA VAL A 427 7.80 2.53 28.85
C VAL A 427 7.19 1.19 28.47
N LEU A 428 8.05 0.22 28.15
CA LEU A 428 7.65 -1.13 27.75
C LEU A 428 7.52 -2.09 28.95
N GLU A 429 8.28 -1.83 30.01
CA GLU A 429 8.32 -2.69 31.19
C GLU A 429 7.33 -2.19 32.25
N HIS A 430 6.48 -3.11 32.73
CA HIS A 430 5.59 -2.85 33.85
C HIS A 430 6.33 -3.01 35.19
N GLU A 431 5.76 -2.47 36.27
CA GLU A 431 6.27 -2.68 37.62
C GLU A 431 6.23 -4.18 37.98
N PRO A 432 7.24 -4.73 38.69
CA PRO A 432 7.33 -6.17 38.97
C PRO A 432 6.09 -6.76 39.66
N ASP A 433 5.45 -5.97 40.52
CA ASP A 433 4.29 -6.41 41.32
C ASP A 433 2.93 -6.05 40.69
N ASN A 434 2.92 -5.32 39.58
CA ASN A 434 1.67 -4.92 38.91
C ASN A 434 1.85 -4.81 37.38
N PRO A 435 1.33 -5.77 36.59
CA PRO A 435 1.50 -5.82 35.14
C PRO A 435 0.75 -4.71 34.37
N ARG A 436 -0.11 -3.94 35.04
CA ARG A 436 -0.84 -2.80 34.46
C ARG A 436 -0.29 -1.45 34.89
N ARG A 437 0.79 -1.43 35.68
CA ARG A 437 1.42 -0.21 36.16
C ARG A 437 2.76 0.00 35.50
N PHE A 438 3.00 1.19 34.96
CA PHE A 438 4.23 1.57 34.29
C PHE A 438 4.84 2.78 34.95
N ARG A 439 6.17 2.84 35.02
CA ARG A 439 6.91 3.95 35.63
C ARG A 439 7.62 4.77 34.58
N VAL A 440 7.09 5.96 34.31
CA VAL A 440 7.77 6.95 33.47
C VAL A 440 8.97 7.50 34.25
N PRO A 441 10.19 7.43 33.68
CA PRO A 441 11.42 7.80 34.38
C PRO A 441 11.49 9.30 34.63
N THR A 442 12.14 9.69 35.73
CA THR A 442 12.27 11.10 36.15
C THR A 442 13.00 11.97 35.12
N THR A 443 13.90 11.37 34.34
CA THR A 443 14.64 12.04 33.27
C THR A 443 13.74 12.58 32.16
N ALA A 444 12.55 11.99 31.97
CA ALA A 444 11.55 12.46 30.99
C ALA A 444 10.50 13.42 31.59
N LEU A 445 10.47 13.62 32.91
CA LEU A 445 9.43 14.43 33.56
C LEU A 445 9.79 15.90 33.68
N GLY A 446 11.09 16.21 33.84
CA GLY A 446 11.55 17.59 34.04
C GLY A 446 11.10 18.53 32.93
N ALA A 447 11.27 18.11 31.68
CA ALA A 447 10.89 18.92 30.51
C ALA A 447 9.38 19.18 30.41
N ASN A 448 8.55 18.42 31.14
CA ASN A 448 7.10 18.55 31.15
C ASN A 448 6.56 19.40 32.33
N LEU A 449 7.44 19.93 33.19
CA LEU A 449 7.03 20.81 34.28
C LEU A 449 6.38 22.10 33.75
N GLY A 450 5.26 22.50 34.34
CA GLY A 450 4.62 23.79 34.11
C GLY A 450 5.54 24.95 34.51
N ARG A 451 5.28 26.14 33.95
CA ARG A 451 6.14 27.32 34.16
C ARG A 451 6.11 27.85 35.60
N ASN A 452 4.98 27.68 36.28
CA ASN A 452 4.75 28.03 37.67
C ASN A 452 3.47 27.31 38.16
N ASP A 453 3.11 27.51 39.43
CA ASP A 453 1.94 26.87 40.05
C ASP A 453 0.60 27.21 39.38
N ALA A 454 0.50 28.39 38.76
CA ALA A 454 -0.71 28.85 38.07
C ALA A 454 -0.74 28.44 36.58
N ASP A 455 0.30 27.79 36.06
CA ASP A 455 0.34 27.36 34.67
C ASP A 455 -0.57 26.13 34.44
N THR A 456 -1.64 26.37 33.68
CA THR A 456 -2.58 25.33 33.24
C THR A 456 -2.41 25.00 31.75
N SER A 457 -1.52 25.69 31.05
CA SER A 457 -1.38 25.62 29.58
C SER A 457 -0.48 24.50 29.11
N LYS A 458 0.54 24.14 29.91
CA LYS A 458 1.49 23.08 29.55
C LYS A 458 0.97 21.71 29.97
N ARG A 459 0.26 21.06 29.07
CA ARG A 459 -0.20 19.68 29.18
C ARG A 459 0.52 18.80 28.17
N PHE A 460 0.58 17.50 28.47
CA PHE A 460 1.02 16.49 27.53
C PHE A 460 0.15 15.23 27.65
N PRO A 461 -0.09 14.53 26.54
CA PRO A 461 -0.88 13.33 26.54
C PRO A 461 -0.11 12.14 27.14
N VAL A 462 -0.79 11.42 28.01
CA VAL A 462 -0.37 10.10 28.51
C VAL A 462 -1.35 9.05 27.96
N ARG A 463 -0.81 8.03 27.30
CA ARG A 463 -1.58 6.92 26.68
C ARG A 463 -0.99 5.58 27.11
N TYR A 464 -1.80 4.54 27.14
CA TYR A 464 -1.29 3.17 27.04
C TYR A 464 -1.47 2.65 25.62
N LEU A 465 -0.59 1.75 25.21
CA LEU A 465 -0.57 1.17 23.88
C LEU A 465 -0.67 -0.35 23.95
N VAL A 466 -1.39 -0.93 22.99
CA VAL A 466 -1.38 -2.37 22.74
C VAL A 466 -0.41 -2.69 21.62
N ASP A 467 0.56 -3.56 21.92
CA ASP A 467 1.67 -3.97 21.03
C ASP A 467 2.44 -2.80 20.41
N GLY A 468 2.43 -1.65 21.09
CA GLY A 468 3.07 -0.42 20.62
C GLY A 468 2.41 0.24 19.41
N THR A 469 1.25 -0.24 18.95
CA THR A 469 0.60 0.27 17.71
C THR A 469 -0.80 0.84 17.91
N LEU A 470 -1.57 0.34 18.88
CA LEU A 470 -2.93 0.83 19.14
C LEU A 470 -2.93 1.74 20.37
N ASP A 471 -3.34 2.98 20.18
CA ASP A 471 -3.35 4.01 21.22
C ASP A 471 -4.68 4.04 21.99
N SER A 472 -4.59 4.12 23.31
CA SER A 472 -5.72 4.54 24.14
C SER A 472 -6.08 6.02 23.90
N PRO A 473 -7.29 6.44 24.30
CA PRO A 473 -7.56 7.85 24.57
C PRO A 473 -6.51 8.43 25.53
N ALA A 474 -6.19 9.71 25.35
CA ALA A 474 -5.14 10.37 26.11
C ALA A 474 -5.67 11.01 27.39
N LEU A 475 -4.94 10.81 28.49
CA LEU A 475 -5.05 11.66 29.65
C LEU A 475 -4.15 12.89 29.44
N GLU A 476 -4.75 14.07 29.31
CA GLU A 476 -4.02 15.35 29.20
C GLU A 476 -3.48 15.79 30.57
N LEU A 477 -2.21 15.44 30.85
CA LEU A 477 -1.59 15.67 32.14
C LEU A 477 -0.76 16.95 32.14
N ARG A 478 -0.84 17.73 33.23
CA ARG A 478 0.16 18.75 33.56
C ARG A 478 0.87 18.42 34.87
N ILE A 479 2.15 18.78 34.95
CA ILE A 479 2.94 18.63 36.19
C ILE A 479 3.17 20.02 36.79
N GLN A 480 2.65 20.24 38.01
CA GLN A 480 2.90 21.47 38.75
C GLN A 480 4.36 21.48 39.22
N PRO A 481 5.15 22.53 38.92
CA PRO A 481 6.59 22.55 39.20
C PRO A 481 6.93 22.50 40.69
N LEU A 482 8.19 22.16 41.00
CA LEU A 482 8.70 22.30 42.36
C LEU A 482 8.90 23.79 42.69
N PRO A 483 8.49 24.25 43.88
CA PRO A 483 8.86 25.58 44.36
C PRO A 483 10.39 25.76 44.40
N ARG A 484 10.86 26.97 44.13
CA ARG A 484 12.30 27.32 44.07
C ARG A 484 13.08 26.83 45.29
N GLU A 485 12.46 26.91 46.47
CA GLU A 485 13.05 26.56 47.78
C GLU A 485 13.29 25.05 47.94
N LYS A 486 12.74 24.21 47.05
CA LYS A 486 13.00 22.77 47.03
C LYS A 486 14.31 22.42 46.32
N TYR A 487 14.86 23.32 45.50
CA TYR A 487 16.17 23.13 44.90
C TYR A 487 17.28 23.50 45.89
N SER A 488 18.39 22.77 45.83
CA SER A 488 19.53 23.04 46.72
C SER A 488 20.22 24.33 46.30
N MET A 489 20.40 25.24 47.25
CA MET A 489 21.28 26.40 47.08
C MET A 489 22.72 25.91 46.85
N ILE A 490 23.42 26.54 45.90
CA ILE A 490 24.86 26.30 45.70
C ILE A 490 25.62 26.70 46.97
N ARG A 491 26.70 25.99 47.30
CA ARG A 491 27.50 26.24 48.50
C ARG A 491 28.93 26.61 48.13
N CYS A 492 29.55 27.45 48.96
CA CYS A 492 30.98 27.76 48.91
C CYS A 492 31.59 27.43 50.28
N PRO A 493 32.27 26.27 50.44
CA PRO A 493 32.80 25.84 51.74
C PRO A 493 33.80 26.81 52.37
N GLU A 494 34.47 27.63 51.56
CA GLU A 494 35.42 28.63 52.03
C GLU A 494 34.76 29.90 52.63
N VAL A 495 33.43 30.03 52.58
CA VAL A 495 32.71 31.11 53.25
C VAL A 495 32.66 30.82 54.75
N GLU A 496 33.21 31.73 55.55
CA GLU A 496 33.22 31.66 57.01
C GLU A 496 32.38 32.81 57.60
N GLY A 497 31.41 32.50 58.46
CA GLY A 497 30.49 33.50 58.98
C GLY A 497 29.66 34.11 57.85
N SER A 498 29.83 35.41 57.60
CA SER A 498 29.09 36.15 56.56
C SER A 498 29.89 36.45 55.29
N GLY A 499 31.11 35.93 55.13
CA GLY A 499 31.95 36.30 53.99
C GLY A 499 33.09 35.36 53.62
N LEU A 500 33.64 35.59 52.43
CA LEU A 500 34.80 34.91 51.87
C LEU A 500 36.01 35.86 51.89
N SER A 501 37.11 35.46 52.54
CA SER A 501 38.36 36.24 52.50
C SER A 501 39.26 35.75 51.37
N ILE A 502 39.59 36.65 50.42
CA ILE A 502 40.44 36.35 49.27
C ILE A 502 41.85 35.94 49.73
N SER A 503 42.41 36.62 50.72
CA SER A 503 43.72 36.30 51.28
C SER A 503 43.82 34.87 51.85
N LYS A 504 42.75 34.35 52.46
CA LYS A 504 42.68 32.97 52.97
C LYS A 504 42.66 31.88 51.89
N LEU A 505 42.38 32.23 50.63
CA LEU A 505 42.45 31.28 49.52
C LEU A 505 43.90 30.90 49.17
N ALA A 506 44.91 31.63 49.66
CA ALA A 506 46.33 31.29 49.48
C ALA A 506 46.74 30.99 48.02
N GLY A 507 46.15 31.73 47.06
CA GLY A 507 46.46 31.60 45.64
C GLY A 507 45.65 30.56 44.85
N ARG A 508 44.73 29.83 45.50
CA ARG A 508 43.86 28.84 44.83
C ARG A 508 42.47 29.41 44.50
N ASN A 509 41.72 28.74 43.63
CA ASN A 509 40.31 29.03 43.39
C ASN A 509 39.44 28.63 44.61
N ALA A 510 38.36 29.38 44.86
CA ALA A 510 37.34 28.92 45.78
C ALA A 510 36.54 27.76 45.17
N THR A 511 35.81 27.00 45.98
CA THR A 511 35.08 25.82 45.53
C THR A 511 33.59 26.09 45.56
N LEU A 512 32.89 25.82 44.46
CA LEU A 512 31.44 25.78 44.44
C LEU A 512 30.96 24.33 44.41
N LEU A 513 30.03 24.01 45.31
CA LEU A 513 29.36 22.72 45.40
C LEU A 513 27.87 22.91 45.13
N LEU A 514 27.42 22.46 43.97
CA LEU A 514 25.99 22.43 43.62
C LEU A 514 25.48 20.99 43.73
N ARG A 515 24.58 20.72 44.68
CA ARG A 515 23.99 19.40 44.83
C ARG A 515 23.12 19.06 43.62
N ARG A 516 23.19 17.81 43.15
CA ARG A 516 22.32 17.27 42.10
C ARG A 516 20.85 17.56 42.43
N TRP A 517 20.11 18.10 41.47
CA TRP A 517 18.70 18.47 41.63
C TRP A 517 17.73 17.40 41.13
N THR A 518 16.49 17.48 41.58
CA THR A 518 15.39 16.62 41.11
C THR A 518 15.10 16.88 39.64
N PHE A 519 14.87 15.80 38.87
CA PHE A 519 14.66 15.82 37.41
C PHE A 519 15.85 16.27 36.58
N ILE A 520 17.07 16.16 37.11
CA ILE A 520 18.27 16.30 36.30
C ILE A 520 18.27 15.27 35.17
N ALA A 521 18.63 15.71 33.97
CA ALA A 521 18.76 14.86 32.79
C ALA A 521 20.03 15.22 32.02
N GLU A 522 20.57 14.27 31.27
CA GLU A 522 21.67 14.52 30.36
C GLU A 522 21.27 15.53 29.28
N GLY A 523 22.20 16.39 28.89
CA GLY A 523 21.97 17.43 27.92
C GLY A 523 21.20 18.63 28.46
N GLN A 524 20.75 18.61 29.72
CA GLN A 524 20.03 19.72 30.34
C GLN A 524 20.93 20.97 30.44
N PRO A 525 20.55 22.15 29.91
CA PRO A 525 21.35 23.36 30.05
C PRO A 525 21.44 23.83 31.50
N LEU A 526 22.66 24.01 32.01
CA LEU A 526 22.96 24.60 33.32
C LEU A 526 23.70 25.94 33.15
N THR A 527 23.17 26.98 33.78
CA THR A 527 23.78 28.31 33.84
C THR A 527 24.18 28.62 35.28
N ILE A 528 25.40 29.14 35.46
CA ILE A 528 25.90 29.63 36.74
C ILE A 528 26.54 30.99 36.49
N SER A 529 26.01 32.02 37.15
CA SER A 529 26.46 33.41 37.00
C SER A 529 26.74 34.06 38.34
N LEU A 530 27.68 34.99 38.32
CA LEU A 530 28.09 35.80 39.47
C LEU A 530 27.72 37.26 39.22
N ARG A 531 27.21 37.93 40.24
CA ARG A 531 26.92 39.37 40.22
C ARG A 531 27.49 40.05 41.46
N GLY A 532 28.16 41.18 41.29
CA GLY A 532 28.76 41.94 42.38
C GLY A 532 29.13 43.36 41.96
N LEU A 533 30.06 43.99 42.68
CA LEU A 533 30.62 45.31 42.33
C LEU A 533 32.10 45.19 41.98
N ALA A 534 32.53 45.84 40.90
CA ALA A 534 33.94 46.00 40.56
C ALA A 534 34.60 47.05 41.47
N LYS A 535 35.95 47.13 41.44
CA LYS A 535 36.72 48.08 42.27
C LYS A 535 36.35 49.55 42.09
N ASP A 536 35.83 49.91 40.92
CA ASP A 536 35.34 51.25 40.59
C ASP A 536 33.84 51.45 40.93
N GLU A 537 33.25 50.51 41.65
CA GLU A 537 31.84 50.47 42.06
C GLU A 537 30.84 50.23 40.91
N SER A 538 31.31 49.96 39.70
CA SER A 538 30.41 49.56 38.60
C SER A 538 29.85 48.14 38.80
N PRO A 539 28.66 47.81 38.23
CA PRO A 539 28.13 46.47 38.25
C PRO A 539 29.08 45.46 37.59
N TYR A 540 29.39 44.39 38.31
CA TYR A 540 30.21 43.29 37.82
C TYR A 540 29.36 42.06 37.56
N ALA A 541 29.54 41.42 36.39
CA ALA A 541 28.90 40.17 36.04
C ALA A 541 29.90 39.21 35.38
N PHE A 542 29.87 37.95 35.78
CA PHE A 542 30.67 36.89 35.17
C PHE A 542 29.88 35.59 35.09
N THR A 543 29.88 34.94 33.93
CA THR A 543 29.19 33.67 33.74
C THR A 543 30.19 32.52 33.80
N LEU A 544 30.13 31.75 34.88
CA LEU A 544 30.99 30.58 35.09
C LEU A 544 30.62 29.42 34.16
N ARG A 545 29.31 29.22 33.95
CA ARG A 545 28.76 28.23 33.03
C ARG A 545 27.61 28.87 32.26
N ALA A 546 27.69 28.89 30.94
CA ALA A 546 26.74 29.59 30.08
C ALA A 546 25.82 28.60 29.35
N GLY A 547 24.80 28.07 30.04
CA GLY A 547 23.84 27.12 29.47
C GLY A 547 24.48 25.85 28.90
N GLN A 548 25.66 25.46 29.39
CA GLN A 548 26.35 24.27 28.91
C GLN A 548 25.56 23.02 29.34
N PRO A 549 25.37 22.04 28.43
CA PRO A 549 24.64 20.82 28.74
C PRO A 549 25.29 20.05 29.88
N VAL A 550 24.48 19.47 30.77
CA VAL A 550 24.94 18.52 31.77
C VAL A 550 25.37 17.23 31.08
N SER A 551 26.55 16.72 31.41
CA SER A 551 27.08 15.45 30.88
C SER A 551 26.68 14.24 31.74
N SER A 552 26.75 13.03 31.19
CA SER A 552 26.46 11.79 31.93
C SER A 552 27.40 11.63 33.15
N GLU A 553 28.68 11.97 33.01
CA GLU A 553 29.68 11.92 34.10
C GLU A 553 29.34 12.86 35.28
N GLU A 554 28.69 13.98 35.00
CA GLU A 554 28.27 14.93 36.03
C GLU A 554 27.05 14.42 36.82
N ILE A 555 26.16 13.67 36.18
CA ILE A 555 24.92 13.13 36.79
C ILE A 555 25.22 12.03 37.82
N GLU A 556 26.32 11.31 37.63
CA GLU A 556 26.80 10.28 38.57
C GLU A 556 27.30 10.87 39.91
N LYS A 557 27.65 12.16 39.93
CA LYS A 557 28.16 12.84 41.12
C LYS A 557 27.01 13.36 41.99
N ILE A 558 27.21 13.29 43.31
CA ILE A 558 26.25 13.85 44.28
C ILE A 558 26.27 15.39 44.22
N ASP A 559 27.47 15.96 44.14
CA ASP A 559 27.70 17.40 44.02
C ASP A 559 28.50 17.69 42.73
N PHE A 560 28.08 18.72 42.02
CA PHE A 560 28.84 19.36 40.95
C PHE A 560 29.91 20.24 41.61
N ILE A 561 31.17 19.92 41.34
CA ILE A 561 32.33 20.63 41.89
C ILE A 561 32.84 21.58 40.81
N LEU A 562 32.70 22.89 41.03
CA LEU A 562 33.09 23.92 40.08
C LEU A 562 34.09 24.88 40.72
N PRO A 563 35.17 25.26 40.01
CA PRO A 563 36.10 26.27 40.50
C PRO A 563 35.45 27.65 40.41
N LEU A 564 35.44 28.41 41.51
CA LEU A 564 35.20 29.85 41.51
C LEU A 564 36.53 30.57 41.33
N PRO A 565 36.81 31.14 40.14
CA PRO A 565 38.17 31.56 39.82
C PRO A 565 38.65 32.73 40.69
N LEU A 566 39.84 32.58 41.26
CA LEU A 566 40.46 33.62 42.10
C LEU A 566 40.67 34.93 41.34
N ASP A 567 40.99 34.85 40.05
CA ASP A 567 41.23 36.04 39.22
C ASP A 567 39.96 36.85 38.98
N GLU A 568 38.79 36.19 38.94
CA GLU A 568 37.50 36.88 38.89
C GLU A 568 37.17 37.51 40.24
N LEU A 569 37.44 36.82 41.36
CA LEU A 569 37.25 37.36 42.71
C LEU A 569 38.10 38.62 42.97
N LYS A 570 39.33 38.67 42.47
CA LYS A 570 40.24 39.83 42.62
C LYS A 570 39.80 41.09 41.87
N LYS A 571 38.85 40.98 40.95
CA LYS A 571 38.27 42.13 40.21
C LYS A 571 37.16 42.82 41.01
N LEU A 572 36.60 42.15 42.00
CA LEU A 572 35.53 42.67 42.85
C LEU A 572 36.06 43.71 43.86
N LYS A 573 35.19 44.63 44.26
CA LYS A 573 35.40 45.53 45.39
C LYS A 573 35.41 44.75 46.69
N THR A 574 36.29 45.13 47.63
CA THR A 574 36.35 44.55 48.96
C THR A 574 36.31 45.67 50.02
N PRO A 575 35.38 45.63 51.02
CA PRO A 575 34.24 44.71 51.13
C PRO A 575 33.11 45.02 50.14
N SER A 576 32.49 43.98 49.57
CA SER A 576 31.23 44.11 48.81
C SER A 576 30.45 42.78 48.76
N GLN A 577 29.14 42.83 48.48
CA GLN A 577 28.31 41.64 48.33
C GLN A 577 28.56 40.94 46.98
N LEU A 578 28.66 39.62 46.99
CA LEU A 578 28.65 38.75 45.82
C LEU A 578 27.39 37.88 45.83
N PHE A 579 26.73 37.78 44.69
CA PHE A 579 25.61 36.88 44.45
C PHE A 579 26.04 35.81 43.45
N ILE A 580 25.74 34.55 43.75
CA ILE A 580 25.92 33.41 42.86
C ILE A 580 24.55 32.83 42.54
N GLU A 581 24.21 32.89 41.26
CA GLU A 581 22.92 32.47 40.73
C GLU A 581 23.10 31.20 39.90
N VAL A 582 22.18 30.28 40.12
CA VAL A 582 22.11 29.01 39.39
C VAL A 582 20.74 28.94 38.74
N SER A 583 20.72 28.52 37.49
CA SER A 583 19.49 28.26 36.76
C SER A 583 19.66 27.10 35.80
N VAL A 584 18.57 26.39 35.56
CA VAL A 584 18.53 25.26 34.63
C VAL A 584 17.38 25.44 33.66
N ARG A 585 17.49 24.89 32.47
CA ARG A 585 16.35 24.78 31.55
C ARG A 585 15.90 23.35 31.49
N PHE A 586 14.72 23.05 32.02
CA PHE A 586 14.18 21.69 31.97
C PHE A 586 13.60 21.38 30.58
N ASP A 587 12.90 22.35 30.00
CA ASP A 587 12.57 22.41 28.58
C ASP A 587 13.55 23.35 27.86
N ASP A 588 13.38 23.58 26.56
CA ASP A 588 14.23 24.51 25.81
C ASP A 588 13.75 25.97 25.86
N VAL A 589 12.77 26.28 26.71
CA VAL A 589 12.06 27.58 26.69
C VAL A 589 12.30 28.37 27.98
N LEU A 590 12.08 27.77 29.15
CA LEU A 590 12.07 28.48 30.42
C LEU A 590 13.33 28.18 31.25
N GLU A 591 13.96 29.25 31.70
CA GLU A 591 15.03 29.20 32.69
C GLU A 591 14.45 29.17 34.11
N THR A 592 14.69 28.08 34.83
CA THR A 592 14.22 27.84 36.19
C THR A 592 15.32 28.19 37.19
N PRO A 593 15.16 29.26 37.99
CA PRO A 593 16.18 29.70 38.94
C PRO A 593 16.16 28.85 40.22
N PHE A 594 17.35 28.58 40.77
CA PHE A 594 17.54 27.96 42.09
C PHE A 594 17.74 29.04 43.15
N PRO A 595 17.72 28.73 44.46
CA PRO A 595 18.04 29.71 45.50
C PRO A 595 19.42 30.33 45.28
N THR A 596 19.50 31.66 45.40
CA THR A 596 20.73 32.44 45.21
C THR A 596 21.61 32.31 46.45
N LEU A 597 22.90 32.01 46.27
CA LEU A 597 23.89 32.12 47.34
C LEU A 597 24.44 33.55 47.35
N ASP A 598 24.49 34.18 48.52
CA ASP A 598 25.09 35.49 48.68
C ASP A 598 25.97 35.59 49.93
N PHE A 599 27.08 36.32 49.81
CA PHE A 599 28.03 36.55 50.90
C PHE A 599 28.93 37.77 50.61
N GLU A 600 29.57 38.31 51.64
CA GLU A 600 30.50 39.44 51.51
C GLU A 600 31.89 38.96 51.06
N ILE A 601 32.48 39.60 50.05
CA ILE A 601 33.89 39.39 49.68
C ILE A 601 34.77 40.30 50.51
N ARG A 602 35.76 39.72 51.18
CA ARG A 602 36.76 40.41 52.02
C ARG A 602 38.15 40.25 51.42
N ALA A 603 39.04 41.18 51.76
CA ALA A 603 40.42 41.16 51.32
C ALA A 603 41.16 39.88 51.74
#